data_AF-J3DBY3-F1
#
_entry.id   AF-J3DBY3-F1
#
_cell.length_a   1.000
_cell.length_b   1.000
_cell.length_c   1.000
_cell.angle_alpha   90.00
_cell.angle_beta   90.00
_cell.angle_gamma   90.00
#
_symmetry.space_group_name_H-M   'P 1'
#
loop_
_entity.id
_entity.type
_entity.pdbx_description
1 polymer ?
#
loop_
_entity_poly.entity_id
_entity_poly.type
_entity_poly.pdbx_seq_one_letter_code
_entity_poly.pdbx_strand_id
1 'polypeptide(L)'
;ARRRTGPPPATLLLDSADNVERALEEACSRLGSLAEWFLANDSSNPLSYRLNRTAAWSTLEALPPADGGQTRIAPPISQVSDALARLKDSQSDAELVAFAEAQLAAFPFWLDLNGVCAAALGRMGSGYAAARQEVCNETARLLARLPGLEKLSFSSGMPFAASDTLDWLATLLPGVAAGGGPAAGGRASDAVTAAIGNARALAANDDLASAAACLQEQLALQPPAREQLLLQIRLCELLLQHRPGAALKAFAQAVVEAIDRHQLGTWDPAMALDGLQVAYGVMARNEEDRDAADALLARIVALDAATAVKLVT
;
A
#
# COMPACT_ATOMS: atom_id res chain seq x y z
N ALA A 1 24.45 6.21 41.64
CA ALA A 1 25.25 5.50 40.63
C ALA A 1 25.49 6.42 39.44
N ARG A 2 26.73 6.85 39.19
CA ARG A 2 27.10 7.70 38.06
C ARG A 2 26.94 6.88 36.77
N ARG A 3 26.02 7.26 35.87
CA ARG A 3 25.95 6.69 34.53
C ARG A 3 27.24 7.08 33.80
N ARG A 4 28.08 6.09 33.49
CA ARG A 4 29.21 6.26 32.58
C ARG A 4 28.61 6.55 31.20
N THR A 5 28.64 7.81 30.78
CA THR A 5 28.51 8.16 29.37
C THR A 5 29.78 7.68 28.69
N GLY A 6 29.72 6.50 28.07
CA GLY A 6 30.74 6.08 27.11
C GLY A 6 30.86 7.13 26.00
N PRO A 7 32.01 7.20 25.30
CA PRO A 7 32.14 8.08 24.15
C PRO A 7 30.99 7.78 23.18
N PRO A 8 30.42 8.80 22.50
CA PRO A 8 29.45 8.55 21.44
C PRO A 8 30.07 7.55 20.45
N PRO A 9 29.31 6.56 19.96
CA PRO A 9 29.82 5.66 18.93
C PRO A 9 30.37 6.53 17.80
N ALA A 10 31.61 6.28 17.40
CA ALA A 10 32.27 7.05 16.35
C ALA A 10 31.37 7.01 15.11
N THR A 11 30.75 8.15 14.78
CA THR A 11 29.94 8.28 13.57
C THR A 11 30.90 8.23 12.40
N LEU A 12 30.75 7.23 11.53
CA LEU A 12 31.49 7.17 10.27
C LEU A 12 31.30 8.49 9.50
N LEU A 13 32.41 9.09 9.09
CA LEU A 13 32.37 10.26 8.21
C LEU A 13 31.90 9.82 6.83
N LEU A 14 30.89 10.48 6.28
CA LEU A 14 30.31 10.19 4.97
C LEU A 14 31.11 10.89 3.86
N ASP A 15 32.41 10.62 3.80
CA ASP A 15 33.40 11.32 2.96
C ASP A 15 33.91 10.49 1.77
N SER A 16 33.53 9.22 1.70
CA SER A 16 33.87 8.29 0.60
C SER A 16 32.71 7.33 0.33
N ALA A 17 32.65 6.78 -0.89
CA ALA A 17 31.63 5.80 -1.27
C ALA A 17 31.64 4.58 -0.33
N ASP A 18 32.82 4.04 -0.04
CA ASP A 18 33.01 2.90 0.88
C ASP A 18 32.49 3.21 2.29
N ASN A 19 32.73 4.43 2.81
CA ASN A 19 32.22 4.82 4.12
C ASN A 19 30.69 5.01 4.13
N VAL A 20 30.11 5.49 3.02
CA VAL A 20 28.64 5.60 2.87
C VAL A 20 27.99 4.22 2.81
N GLU A 21 28.55 3.28 2.05
CA GLU A 21 28.05 1.91 1.96
C GLU A 21 28.07 1.22 3.33
N ARG A 22 29.20 1.31 4.04
CA ARG A 22 29.33 0.79 5.41
C ARG A 22 28.36 1.44 6.39
N ALA A 23 28.18 2.76 6.31
CA ALA A 23 27.24 3.47 7.16
C ALA A 23 25.78 3.04 6.89
N LEU A 24 25.44 2.76 5.63
CA LEU A 24 24.14 2.23 5.23
C LEU A 24 23.93 0.81 5.79
N GLU A 25 24.92 -0.08 5.66
CA GLU A 25 24.87 -1.43 6.25
C GLU A 25 24.67 -1.38 7.77
N GLU A 26 25.43 -0.51 8.47
CA GLU A 26 25.27 -0.31 9.92
C GLU A 26 23.88 0.23 10.29
N ALA A 27 23.33 1.13 9.48
CA ALA A 27 21.98 1.66 9.68
C ALA A 27 20.92 0.56 9.48
N CYS A 28 20.99 -0.21 8.38
CA CYS A 28 20.08 -1.32 8.12
C CYS A 28 20.14 -2.38 9.23
N SER A 29 21.35 -2.73 9.70
CA SER A 29 21.52 -3.64 10.83
C SER A 29 20.82 -3.13 12.10
N ARG A 30 20.99 -1.83 12.43
CA ARG A 30 20.30 -1.20 13.57
C ARG A 30 18.78 -1.20 13.41
N LEU A 31 18.27 -0.93 12.20
CA LEU A 31 16.83 -1.00 11.93
C LEU A 31 16.29 -2.42 12.17
N GLY A 32 17.03 -3.45 11.75
CA GLY A 32 16.70 -4.85 12.04
C GLY A 32 16.60 -5.14 13.54
N SER A 33 17.60 -4.70 14.33
CA SER A 33 17.56 -4.88 15.80
C SER A 33 16.38 -4.14 16.46
N LEU A 34 16.02 -2.96 15.95
CA LEU A 34 14.83 -2.24 16.44
C LEU A 34 13.54 -2.99 16.08
N ALA A 35 13.46 -3.53 14.86
CA ALA A 35 12.32 -4.34 14.42
C ALA A 35 12.11 -5.56 15.32
N GLU A 36 13.18 -6.31 15.60
CA GLU A 36 13.17 -7.46 16.52
C GLU A 36 12.69 -7.06 17.92
N TRP A 37 13.19 -5.94 18.44
CA TRP A 37 12.77 -5.44 19.76
C TRP A 37 11.29 -5.10 19.78
N PHE A 38 10.78 -4.35 18.80
CA PHE A 38 9.36 -4.00 18.74
C PHE A 38 8.49 -5.26 18.62
N LEU A 39 8.86 -6.21 17.77
CA LEU A 39 8.13 -7.47 17.59
C LEU A 39 8.04 -8.28 18.89
N ALA A 40 9.14 -8.35 19.65
CA ALA A 40 9.19 -9.09 20.91
C ALA A 40 8.36 -8.45 22.04
N ASN A 41 8.15 -7.13 22.01
CA ASN A 41 7.39 -6.41 23.03
C ASN A 41 5.90 -6.27 22.66
N ASP A 42 5.60 -6.06 21.38
CA ASP A 42 4.25 -5.92 20.85
C ASP A 42 4.21 -6.41 19.40
N SER A 43 3.75 -7.65 19.21
CA SER A 43 3.62 -8.27 17.89
C SER A 43 2.55 -7.62 17.02
N SER A 44 1.67 -6.79 17.57
CA SER A 44 0.68 -6.03 16.78
C SER A 44 1.22 -4.70 16.24
N ASN A 45 2.41 -4.28 16.71
CA ASN A 45 3.00 -2.99 16.36
C ASN A 45 3.40 -2.95 14.88
N PRO A 46 2.77 -2.11 14.04
CA PRO A 46 3.07 -2.03 12.61
C PRO A 46 4.52 -1.61 12.31
N LEU A 47 5.16 -0.87 13.22
CA LEU A 47 6.51 -0.36 13.01
C LEU A 47 7.55 -1.50 12.93
N SER A 48 7.38 -2.60 13.67
CA SER A 48 8.32 -3.73 13.61
C SER A 48 8.41 -4.29 12.19
N TYR A 49 7.27 -4.55 11.58
CA TYR A 49 7.16 -5.09 10.23
C TYR A 49 7.75 -4.15 9.19
N ARG A 50 7.45 -2.85 9.27
CA ARG A 50 8.01 -1.83 8.37
C ARG A 50 9.53 -1.77 8.45
N LEU A 51 10.06 -1.70 9.67
CA LEU A 51 11.51 -1.59 9.90
C LEU A 51 12.24 -2.83 9.40
N ASN A 52 11.69 -4.03 9.61
CA ASN A 52 12.31 -5.27 9.17
C ASN A 52 12.46 -5.33 7.64
N ARG A 53 11.40 -4.97 6.90
CA ARG A 53 11.45 -4.91 5.41
C ARG A 53 12.39 -3.81 4.93
N THR A 54 12.37 -2.65 5.58
CA THR A 54 13.29 -1.56 5.27
C THR A 54 14.73 -2.03 5.43
N ALA A 55 15.07 -2.69 6.54
CA ALA A 55 16.40 -3.26 6.77
C ALA A 55 16.78 -4.30 5.70
N ALA A 56 15.87 -5.21 5.35
CA ALA A 56 16.13 -6.30 4.41
C ALA A 56 16.26 -5.86 2.95
N TRP A 57 15.59 -4.77 2.54
CA TRP A 57 15.42 -4.42 1.13
C TRP A 57 15.99 -3.07 0.71
N SER A 58 16.48 -2.23 1.63
CA SER A 58 16.98 -0.88 1.30
C SER A 58 18.12 -0.90 0.27
N THR A 59 19.00 -1.90 0.31
CA THR A 59 20.16 -2.03 -0.59
C THR A 59 19.84 -2.77 -1.89
N LEU A 60 18.62 -3.29 -2.07
CA LEU A 60 18.24 -4.08 -3.25
C LEU A 60 17.72 -3.19 -4.37
N GLU A 61 18.60 -2.68 -5.23
CA GLU A 61 18.23 -1.73 -6.29
C GLU A 61 17.97 -2.36 -7.66
N ALA A 62 18.39 -3.61 -7.88
CA ALA A 62 18.21 -4.31 -9.14
C ALA A 62 17.81 -5.77 -8.93
N LEU A 63 17.15 -6.35 -9.95
CA LEU A 63 16.89 -7.79 -9.98
C LEU A 63 18.21 -8.56 -9.95
N PRO A 64 18.29 -9.68 -9.21
CA PRO A 64 19.47 -10.51 -9.23
C PRO A 64 19.69 -11.09 -10.64
N PRO A 65 20.96 -11.23 -11.09
CA PRO A 65 21.25 -11.85 -12.37
C PRO A 65 20.65 -13.26 -12.47
N ALA A 66 19.92 -13.52 -13.55
CA ALA A 66 19.23 -14.77 -13.80
C ALA A 66 19.45 -15.26 -15.23
N ASP A 67 19.51 -16.58 -15.41
CA ASP A 67 19.49 -17.26 -16.70
C ASP A 67 18.21 -18.09 -16.80
N GLY A 68 17.36 -17.80 -17.79
CA GLY A 68 16.04 -18.44 -17.91
C GLY A 68 15.14 -18.28 -16.69
N GLY A 69 15.33 -17.24 -15.86
CA GLY A 69 14.59 -17.03 -14.60
C GLY A 69 15.22 -17.71 -13.37
N GLN A 70 16.33 -18.43 -13.52
CA GLN A 70 17.07 -19.04 -12.42
C GLN A 70 18.27 -18.18 -12.02
N THR A 71 18.36 -17.82 -10.74
CA THR A 71 19.43 -16.99 -10.18
C THR A 71 20.58 -17.84 -9.65
N ARG A 72 21.71 -17.21 -9.33
CA ARG A 72 22.83 -17.85 -8.62
C ARG A 72 22.70 -17.81 -7.10
N ILE A 73 21.56 -17.36 -6.58
CA ILE A 73 21.34 -17.19 -5.15
C ILE A 73 21.06 -18.57 -4.53
N ALA A 74 21.71 -18.87 -3.42
CA ALA A 74 21.48 -20.11 -2.69
C ALA A 74 20.06 -20.12 -2.10
N PRO A 75 19.33 -21.24 -2.19
CA PRO A 75 18.03 -21.37 -1.51
C PRO A 75 18.20 -21.36 0.01
N PRO A 76 17.11 -21.16 0.77
CA PRO A 76 17.07 -21.48 2.19
C PRO A 76 17.55 -22.91 2.44
N ILE A 77 18.32 -23.10 3.50
CA ILE A 77 18.77 -24.45 3.90
C ILE A 77 17.56 -25.31 4.28
N SER A 78 17.68 -26.63 4.10
CA SER A 78 16.58 -27.57 4.33
C SER A 78 15.95 -27.45 5.71
N GLN A 79 16.77 -27.22 6.74
CA GLN A 79 16.29 -27.01 8.12
C GLN A 79 15.30 -25.85 8.23
N VAL A 80 15.54 -24.75 7.49
CA VAL A 80 14.69 -23.56 7.51
C VAL A 80 13.44 -23.79 6.66
N SER A 81 13.54 -24.40 5.47
CA SER A 81 12.37 -24.74 4.66
C SER A 81 11.44 -25.74 5.35
N ASP A 82 12.01 -26.74 6.02
CA ASP A 82 11.27 -27.77 6.77
C ASP A 82 10.62 -27.18 8.03
N ALA A 83 11.26 -26.18 8.65
CA ALA A 83 10.67 -25.45 9.77
C ALA A 83 9.48 -24.61 9.32
N LEU A 84 9.60 -23.90 8.18
CA LEU A 84 8.49 -23.13 7.62
C LEU A 84 7.31 -24.04 7.28
N ALA A 85 7.55 -25.16 6.60
CA ALA A 85 6.51 -26.13 6.25
C ALA A 85 5.77 -26.63 7.50
N ARG A 86 6.50 -27.03 8.54
CA ARG A 86 5.91 -27.47 9.82
C ARG A 86 5.10 -26.38 10.51
N LEU A 87 5.57 -25.13 10.50
CA LEU A 87 4.85 -24.01 11.11
C LEU A 87 3.58 -23.64 10.34
N LYS A 88 3.59 -23.74 9.00
CA LYS A 88 2.37 -23.55 8.17
C LYS A 88 1.27 -24.56 8.52
N ASP A 89 1.66 -25.79 8.83
CA ASP A 89 0.74 -26.85 9.25
C ASP A 89 0.35 -26.76 10.73
N SER A 90 1.09 -25.96 11.50
CA SER A 90 0.79 -25.70 12.90
C SER A 90 -0.36 -24.69 13.02
N GLN A 91 -1.16 -24.79 14.08
CA GLN A 91 -2.21 -23.80 14.39
C GLN A 91 -1.65 -22.59 15.19
N SER A 92 -0.33 -22.33 15.10
CA SER A 92 0.33 -21.27 15.85
C SER A 92 0.73 -20.10 14.92
N ASP A 93 -0.23 -19.21 14.65
CA ASP A 93 -0.01 -18.04 13.79
C ASP A 93 1.08 -17.10 14.34
N ALA A 94 1.15 -16.94 15.66
CA ALA A 94 2.16 -16.10 16.30
C ALA A 94 3.59 -16.61 16.09
N GLU A 95 3.80 -17.93 16.18
CA GLU A 95 5.10 -18.55 15.92
C GLU A 95 5.48 -18.48 14.45
N LEU A 96 4.51 -18.66 13.55
CA LEU A 96 4.72 -18.52 12.11
C LEU A 96 5.14 -17.09 11.73
N VAL A 97 4.50 -16.08 12.33
CA VAL A 97 4.90 -14.67 12.17
C VAL A 97 6.32 -14.45 12.70
N ALA A 98 6.60 -14.85 13.95
CA ALA A 98 7.91 -14.66 14.55
C ALA A 98 9.03 -15.33 13.74
N PHE A 99 8.78 -16.54 13.23
CA PHE A 99 9.71 -17.24 12.35
C PHE A 99 9.94 -16.48 11.04
N ALA A 100 8.86 -16.06 10.36
CA ALA A 100 8.98 -15.35 9.09
C ALA A 100 9.76 -14.04 9.24
N GLU A 101 9.49 -13.28 10.29
CA GLU A 101 10.20 -12.04 10.59
C GLU A 101 11.69 -12.28 10.87
N ALA A 102 12.02 -13.33 11.63
CA ALA A 102 13.42 -13.65 11.97
C ALA A 102 14.24 -14.14 10.75
N GLN A 103 13.59 -14.78 9.77
CA GLN A 103 14.29 -15.30 8.59
C GLN A 103 14.43 -14.28 7.45
N LEU A 104 13.65 -13.19 7.46
CA LEU A 104 13.57 -12.25 6.33
C LEU A 104 14.93 -11.62 5.99
N ALA A 105 15.69 -11.18 6.98
CA ALA A 105 17.00 -10.55 6.75
C ALA A 105 18.02 -11.53 6.14
N ALA A 106 17.95 -12.82 6.50
CA ALA A 106 18.83 -13.85 5.97
C ALA A 106 18.43 -14.32 4.56
N PHE A 107 17.12 -14.28 4.25
CA PHE A 107 16.57 -14.74 2.98
C PHE A 107 15.67 -13.67 2.34
N PRO A 108 16.22 -12.49 1.97
CA PRO A 108 15.43 -11.34 1.54
C PRO A 108 14.65 -11.56 0.24
N PHE A 109 15.09 -12.53 -0.58
CA PHE A 109 14.43 -12.92 -1.83
C PHE A 109 13.39 -14.04 -1.67
N TRP A 110 13.25 -14.62 -0.47
CA TRP A 110 12.25 -15.65 -0.23
C TRP A 110 10.90 -15.01 0.13
N LEU A 111 10.13 -14.69 -0.91
CA LEU A 111 8.89 -13.94 -0.81
C LEU A 111 7.81 -14.69 -0.03
N ASP A 112 7.90 -16.02 0.05
CA ASP A 112 6.99 -16.85 0.85
C ASP A 112 6.93 -16.41 2.32
N LEU A 113 8.06 -15.92 2.89
CA LEU A 113 8.10 -15.41 4.25
C LEU A 113 7.11 -14.26 4.47
N ASN A 114 6.91 -13.42 3.46
CA ASN A 114 5.96 -12.30 3.53
C ASN A 114 4.52 -12.79 3.34
N GLY A 115 4.28 -13.72 2.42
CA GLY A 115 2.96 -14.29 2.19
C GLY A 115 2.41 -15.03 3.41
N VAL A 116 3.22 -15.88 4.04
CA VAL A 116 2.82 -16.60 5.26
C VAL A 116 2.62 -15.66 6.44
N CYS A 117 3.46 -14.63 6.58
CA CYS A 117 3.33 -13.63 7.63
C CYS A 117 2.02 -12.83 7.48
N ALA A 118 1.74 -12.31 6.29
CA ALA A 118 0.52 -11.56 6.03
C ALA A 118 -0.75 -12.41 6.20
N ALA A 119 -0.70 -13.70 5.82
CA ALA A 119 -1.80 -14.63 6.04
C ALA A 119 -2.03 -14.92 7.52
N ALA A 120 -0.96 -15.17 8.28
CA ALA A 120 -1.03 -15.42 9.72
C ALA A 120 -1.55 -14.20 10.49
N LEU A 121 -1.03 -13.00 10.22
CA LEU A 121 -1.54 -11.75 10.81
C LEU A 121 -3.02 -11.53 10.50
N GLY A 122 -3.48 -11.94 9.31
CA GLY A 122 -4.90 -11.89 8.95
C GLY A 122 -5.77 -12.82 9.81
N ARG A 123 -5.28 -14.03 10.11
CA ARG A 123 -5.98 -15.01 10.97
C ARG A 123 -5.97 -14.60 12.45
N MET A 124 -4.96 -13.88 12.90
CA MET A 124 -4.85 -13.34 14.26
C MET A 124 -5.87 -12.21 14.56
N GLY A 125 -6.56 -11.69 13.53
CA GLY A 125 -7.71 -10.80 13.68
C GLY A 125 -7.39 -9.31 13.59
N SER A 126 -8.41 -8.47 13.85
CA SER A 126 -8.39 -7.03 13.57
C SER A 126 -7.30 -6.25 14.32
N GLY A 127 -6.86 -6.73 15.49
CA GLY A 127 -5.75 -6.13 16.23
C GLY A 127 -4.42 -6.12 15.47
N TYR A 128 -4.26 -7.03 14.50
CA TYR A 128 -3.05 -7.15 13.68
C TYR A 128 -3.22 -6.56 12.27
N ALA A 129 -4.35 -5.90 11.99
CA ALA A 129 -4.64 -5.36 10.66
C ALA A 129 -3.61 -4.32 10.21
N ALA A 130 -3.16 -3.45 11.13
CA ALA A 130 -2.12 -2.45 10.83
C ALA A 130 -0.77 -3.12 10.51
N ALA A 131 -0.36 -4.11 11.32
CA ALA A 131 0.83 -4.92 11.07
C ALA A 131 0.79 -5.61 9.71
N ARG A 132 -0.32 -6.29 9.41
CA ARG A 132 -0.55 -6.94 8.11
C ARG A 132 -0.44 -5.94 6.96
N GLN A 133 -1.01 -4.75 7.12
CA GLN A 133 -0.97 -3.72 6.09
C GLN A 133 0.45 -3.26 5.79
N GLU A 134 1.32 -3.14 6.80
CA GLU A 134 2.74 -2.81 6.58
C GLU A 134 3.47 -3.91 5.80
N VAL A 135 3.22 -5.19 6.11
CA VAL A 135 3.78 -6.31 5.33
C VAL A 135 3.36 -6.21 3.86
N CYS A 136 2.07 -5.98 3.60
CA CYS A 136 1.53 -5.81 2.25
C CYS A 136 2.14 -4.58 1.54
N ASN A 137 2.16 -3.42 2.19
CA ASN A 137 2.65 -2.17 1.62
C ASN A 137 4.12 -2.27 1.24
N GLU A 138 4.98 -2.75 2.15
CA GLU A 138 6.41 -2.86 1.87
C GLU A 138 6.69 -3.89 0.77
N THR A 139 5.96 -5.01 0.76
CA THR A 139 6.11 -6.03 -0.30
C THR A 139 5.68 -5.47 -1.67
N ALA A 140 4.59 -4.69 -1.71
CA ALA A 140 4.16 -4.01 -2.93
C ALA A 140 5.20 -3.01 -3.43
N ARG A 141 5.83 -2.24 -2.52
CA ARG A 141 6.91 -1.29 -2.87
C ARG A 141 8.14 -2.01 -3.41
N LEU A 142 8.51 -3.15 -2.84
CA LEU A 142 9.60 -3.98 -3.37
C LEU A 142 9.31 -4.40 -4.82
N LEU A 143 8.12 -4.95 -5.08
CA LEU A 143 7.73 -5.43 -6.42
C LEU A 143 7.55 -4.30 -7.43
N ALA A 144 7.09 -3.12 -7.00
CA ALA A 144 7.04 -1.94 -7.86
C ALA A 144 8.45 -1.46 -8.26
N ARG A 145 9.42 -1.55 -7.35
CA ARG A 145 10.83 -1.20 -7.61
C ARG A 145 11.55 -2.26 -8.42
N LEU A 146 11.23 -3.54 -8.22
CA LEU A 146 11.84 -4.69 -8.88
C LEU A 146 10.79 -5.57 -9.60
N PRO A 147 10.18 -5.09 -10.70
CA PRO A 147 9.13 -5.84 -11.40
C PRO A 147 9.64 -7.17 -11.95
N GLY A 148 8.91 -8.27 -11.70
CA GLY A 148 9.29 -9.61 -12.16
C GLY A 148 10.16 -10.39 -11.18
N LEU A 149 10.49 -9.81 -10.01
CA LEU A 149 11.19 -10.51 -8.94
C LEU A 149 10.45 -11.78 -8.50
N GLU A 150 9.13 -11.72 -8.48
CA GLU A 150 8.24 -12.83 -8.11
C GLU A 150 8.34 -14.03 -9.06
N LYS A 151 8.87 -13.83 -10.27
CA LYS A 151 9.01 -14.87 -11.31
C LYS A 151 10.37 -15.57 -11.26
N LEU A 152 11.28 -15.14 -10.39
CA LEU A 152 12.62 -15.69 -10.29
C LEU A 152 12.68 -16.91 -9.36
N SER A 153 13.76 -17.68 -9.51
CA SER A 153 14.05 -18.86 -8.68
C SER A 153 15.47 -18.85 -8.15
N PHE A 154 15.68 -19.51 -7.01
CA PHE A 154 16.99 -19.81 -6.46
C PHE A 154 17.78 -20.76 -7.38
N SER A 155 19.07 -20.87 -7.14
CA SER A 155 20.00 -21.75 -7.86
C SER A 155 19.60 -23.24 -7.87
N SER A 156 18.79 -23.69 -6.90
CA SER A 156 18.24 -25.05 -6.88
C SER A 156 17.00 -25.24 -7.77
N GLY A 157 16.46 -24.16 -8.35
CA GLY A 157 15.17 -24.13 -9.03
C GLY A 157 13.97 -23.90 -8.11
N MET A 158 14.17 -23.82 -6.78
CA MET A 158 13.11 -23.39 -5.86
C MET A 158 12.66 -21.97 -6.22
N PRO A 159 11.36 -21.70 -6.45
CA PRO A 159 10.90 -20.36 -6.78
C PRO A 159 11.06 -19.41 -5.59
N PHE A 160 11.20 -18.11 -5.85
CA PHE A 160 11.18 -17.08 -4.81
C PHE A 160 9.81 -16.95 -4.14
N ALA A 161 8.74 -17.20 -4.89
CA ALA A 161 7.36 -17.27 -4.43
C ALA A 161 6.69 -18.57 -4.89
N ALA A 162 6.15 -19.34 -3.95
CA ALA A 162 5.27 -20.46 -4.24
C ALA A 162 3.91 -19.97 -4.78
N SER A 163 3.10 -20.90 -5.31
CA SER A 163 1.81 -20.57 -5.94
C SER A 163 0.91 -19.70 -5.05
N ASP A 164 0.69 -20.10 -3.79
CA ASP A 164 -0.15 -19.32 -2.86
C ASP A 164 0.38 -17.90 -2.63
N THR A 165 1.71 -17.76 -2.60
CA THR A 165 2.37 -16.47 -2.44
C THR A 165 2.21 -15.64 -3.71
N LEU A 166 2.36 -16.23 -4.90
CA LEU A 166 2.11 -15.53 -6.17
C LEU A 166 0.68 -15.00 -6.26
N ASP A 167 -0.30 -15.81 -5.85
CA ASP A 167 -1.70 -15.39 -5.79
C ASP A 167 -1.89 -14.21 -4.84
N TRP A 168 -1.28 -14.26 -3.66
CA TRP A 168 -1.28 -13.14 -2.72
C TRP A 168 -0.59 -11.89 -3.30
N LEU A 169 0.59 -12.02 -3.91
CA LEU A 169 1.32 -10.91 -4.51
C LEU A 169 0.53 -10.24 -5.65
N ALA A 170 -0.23 -11.02 -6.43
CA ALA A 170 -1.13 -10.48 -7.44
C ALA A 170 -2.23 -9.58 -6.85
N THR A 171 -2.65 -9.82 -5.59
CA THR A 171 -3.59 -8.93 -4.90
C THR A 171 -2.97 -7.60 -4.46
N LEU A 172 -1.64 -7.52 -4.38
CA LEU A 172 -0.92 -6.32 -3.93
C LEU A 172 -0.59 -5.35 -5.07
N LEU A 173 -0.52 -5.84 -6.31
CA LEU A 173 -0.18 -5.07 -7.49
C LEU A 173 -1.44 -4.70 -8.28
N PRO A 174 -2.01 -3.50 -8.12
CA PRO A 174 -3.08 -3.04 -8.98
C PRO A 174 -2.54 -2.86 -10.41
N GLY A 175 -2.88 -3.77 -11.32
CA GLY A 175 -2.63 -3.59 -12.77
C GLY A 175 -1.99 -4.76 -13.53
N VAL A 176 -1.60 -5.87 -12.90
CA VAL A 176 -1.17 -7.08 -13.64
C VAL A 176 -2.36 -8.04 -13.75
N ALA A 177 -3.27 -7.72 -14.66
CA ALA A 177 -4.37 -8.60 -15.00
C ALA A 177 -3.83 -9.94 -15.56
N ALA A 178 -4.01 -11.02 -14.80
CA ALA A 178 -4.08 -12.37 -15.33
C ALA A 178 -5.11 -13.17 -14.52
N GLY A 179 -6.29 -13.37 -15.11
CA GLY A 179 -7.13 -14.56 -14.90
C GLY A 179 -7.79 -14.78 -13.54
N GLY A 180 -8.91 -14.08 -13.32
CA GLY A 180 -10.17 -14.60 -12.72
C GLY A 180 -10.12 -15.57 -11.53
N GLY A 181 -10.40 -15.04 -10.34
CA GLY A 181 -10.90 -15.79 -9.17
C GLY A 181 -11.18 -14.84 -8.00
N PRO A 182 -12.33 -14.92 -7.29
CA PRO A 182 -12.81 -13.83 -6.46
C PRO A 182 -12.09 -13.76 -5.12
N ALA A 183 -11.43 -12.63 -4.85
CA ALA A 183 -10.78 -12.33 -3.58
C ALA A 183 -11.82 -11.98 -2.50
N ALA A 184 -11.64 -12.50 -1.28
CA ALA A 184 -12.50 -12.18 -0.13
C ALA A 184 -12.21 -10.78 0.48
N GLY A 185 -11.11 -10.14 0.11
CA GLY A 185 -10.91 -8.67 0.23
C GLY A 185 -11.35 -7.90 -1.03
N GLY A 186 -11.52 -8.62 -2.14
CA GLY A 186 -12.22 -8.16 -3.32
C GLY A 186 -13.69 -7.89 -3.01
N ARG A 187 -14.37 -8.67 -2.18
CA ARG A 187 -15.82 -8.45 -1.93
C ARG A 187 -16.22 -7.03 -1.49
N ALA A 188 -15.41 -6.32 -0.68
CA ALA A 188 -15.72 -4.93 -0.30
C ALA A 188 -15.35 -3.94 -1.42
N SER A 189 -14.15 -4.04 -1.99
CA SER A 189 -13.71 -3.20 -3.11
C SER A 189 -14.50 -3.46 -4.40
N ASP A 190 -14.88 -4.71 -4.68
CA ASP A 190 -15.77 -5.19 -5.74
C ASP A 190 -17.21 -4.79 -5.44
N ALA A 191 -17.67 -4.82 -4.18
CA ALA A 191 -18.99 -4.29 -3.82
C ALA A 191 -19.03 -2.77 -3.99
N VAL A 192 -17.99 -2.04 -3.60
CA VAL A 192 -17.85 -0.60 -3.83
C VAL A 192 -17.79 -0.31 -5.32
N THR A 193 -17.01 -1.07 -6.09
CA THR A 193 -16.91 -0.92 -7.55
C THR A 193 -18.25 -1.24 -8.23
N ALA A 194 -18.93 -2.31 -7.81
CA ALA A 194 -20.26 -2.67 -8.30
C ALA A 194 -21.31 -1.63 -7.90
N ALA A 195 -21.27 -1.10 -6.69
CA ALA A 195 -22.15 -0.03 -6.23
C ALA A 195 -21.93 1.26 -7.02
N ILE A 196 -20.67 1.62 -7.33
CA ILE A 196 -20.33 2.75 -8.21
C ILE A 196 -20.89 2.51 -9.62
N GLY A 197 -20.74 1.29 -10.16
CA GLY A 197 -21.31 0.91 -11.46
C GLY A 197 -22.84 1.00 -11.49
N ASN A 198 -23.50 0.47 -10.46
CA ASN A 198 -24.96 0.51 -10.32
C ASN A 198 -25.46 1.94 -10.14
N ALA A 199 -24.81 2.75 -9.31
CA ALA A 199 -25.16 4.15 -9.11
C ALA A 199 -25.04 4.95 -10.42
N ARG A 200 -24.01 4.70 -11.24
CA ARG A 200 -23.90 5.29 -12.58
C ARG A 200 -25.03 4.85 -13.52
N ALA A 201 -25.38 3.56 -13.51
CA ALA A 201 -26.48 3.06 -14.33
C ALA A 201 -27.85 3.63 -13.91
N LEU A 202 -28.08 3.79 -12.59
CA LEU A 202 -29.28 4.43 -12.05
C LEU A 202 -29.35 5.92 -12.41
N ALA A 203 -28.23 6.64 -12.28
CA ALA A 203 -28.13 8.04 -12.66
C ALA A 203 -28.34 8.26 -14.18
N ALA A 204 -27.85 7.35 -15.02
CA ALA A 204 -28.10 7.37 -16.47
C ALA A 204 -29.59 7.22 -16.82
N ASN A 205 -30.38 6.61 -15.94
CA ASN A 205 -31.85 6.49 -16.06
C ASN A 205 -32.61 7.63 -15.33
N ASP A 206 -31.91 8.71 -14.98
CA ASP A 206 -32.45 9.88 -14.24
C ASP A 206 -32.91 9.59 -12.79
N ASP A 207 -32.55 8.42 -12.23
CA ASP A 207 -32.83 8.06 -10.83
C ASP A 207 -31.65 8.34 -9.90
N LEU A 208 -31.45 9.63 -9.62
CA LEU A 208 -30.36 10.09 -8.75
C LEU A 208 -30.58 9.77 -7.27
N ALA A 209 -31.83 9.67 -6.84
CA ALA A 209 -32.16 9.38 -5.45
C ALA A 209 -31.70 7.95 -5.10
N SER A 210 -32.01 6.99 -5.96
CA SER A 210 -31.56 5.61 -5.80
C SER A 210 -30.05 5.46 -6.00
N ALA A 211 -29.45 6.23 -6.93
CA ALA A 211 -28.00 6.24 -7.11
C ALA A 211 -27.26 6.72 -5.85
N ALA A 212 -27.71 7.82 -5.25
CA ALA A 212 -27.15 8.34 -4.01
C ALA A 212 -27.38 7.40 -2.82
N ALA A 213 -28.57 6.80 -2.71
CA ALA A 213 -28.87 5.81 -1.67
C ALA A 213 -27.95 4.59 -1.77
N CYS A 214 -27.70 4.08 -2.98
CA CYS A 214 -26.79 2.96 -3.22
C CYS A 214 -25.36 3.24 -2.72
N LEU A 215 -24.83 4.45 -2.97
CA LEU A 215 -23.51 4.84 -2.46
C LEU A 215 -23.51 5.10 -0.95
N GLN A 216 -24.59 5.66 -0.41
CA GLN A 216 -24.74 5.92 1.02
C GLN A 216 -24.84 4.63 1.84
N GLU A 217 -25.48 3.59 1.32
CA GLU A 217 -25.50 2.26 1.92
C GLU A 217 -24.09 1.69 2.06
N GLN A 218 -23.25 1.84 1.04
CA GLN A 218 -21.85 1.42 1.14
C GLN A 218 -21.07 2.23 2.18
N LEU A 219 -21.30 3.55 2.27
CA LEU A 219 -20.69 4.39 3.31
C LEU A 219 -21.13 3.98 4.73
N ALA A 220 -22.38 3.53 4.89
CA ALA A 220 -22.91 3.07 6.18
C ALA A 220 -22.24 1.77 6.67
N LEU A 221 -21.68 0.97 5.76
CA LEU A 221 -20.89 -0.22 6.08
C LEU A 221 -19.49 0.12 6.63
N GLN A 222 -19.16 1.41 6.76
CA GLN A 222 -17.86 1.91 7.22
C GLN A 222 -16.69 1.26 6.48
N PRO A 223 -16.60 1.46 5.15
CA PRO A 223 -15.53 0.88 4.36
C PRO A 223 -14.18 1.51 4.77
N PRO A 224 -13.04 0.94 4.35
CA PRO A 224 -11.73 1.54 4.59
C PRO A 224 -11.66 3.00 4.11
N ALA A 225 -10.83 3.83 4.75
CA ALA A 225 -10.78 5.28 4.49
C ALA A 225 -10.61 5.65 3.00
N ARG A 226 -9.84 4.86 2.23
CA ARG A 226 -9.66 5.05 0.79
C ARG A 226 -10.96 4.85 0.01
N GLU A 227 -11.72 3.81 0.33
CA GLU A 227 -13.00 3.50 -0.30
C GLU A 227 -14.08 4.52 0.10
N GLN A 228 -14.07 4.98 1.35
CA GLN A 228 -14.94 6.08 1.79
C GLN A 228 -14.73 7.34 0.95
N LEU A 229 -13.46 7.75 0.75
CA LEU A 229 -13.14 8.91 -0.06
C LEU A 229 -13.55 8.71 -1.53
N LEU A 230 -13.29 7.53 -2.09
CA LEU A 230 -13.71 7.21 -3.46
C LEU A 230 -15.24 7.33 -3.63
N LEU A 231 -16.01 6.78 -2.70
CA LEU A 231 -17.48 6.87 -2.70
C LEU A 231 -17.95 8.33 -2.60
N GLN A 232 -17.31 9.14 -1.75
CA GLN A 232 -17.61 10.58 -1.62
C GLN A 232 -17.30 11.35 -2.90
N ILE A 233 -16.17 11.07 -3.56
CA ILE A 233 -15.81 11.67 -4.85
C ILE A 233 -16.85 11.31 -5.91
N ARG A 234 -17.23 10.02 -6.03
CA ARG A 234 -18.22 9.56 -7.02
C ARG A 234 -19.62 10.12 -6.76
N LEU A 235 -20.02 10.26 -5.51
CA LEU A 235 -21.28 10.90 -5.15
C LEU A 235 -21.28 12.37 -5.59
N CYS A 236 -20.19 13.10 -5.31
CA CYS A 236 -20.06 14.51 -5.69
C CYS A 236 -20.05 14.67 -7.23
N GLU A 237 -19.37 13.76 -7.94
CA GLU A 237 -19.32 13.72 -9.41
C GLU A 237 -20.72 13.51 -10.03
N LEU A 238 -21.48 12.53 -9.54
CA LEU A 238 -22.83 12.23 -10.04
C LEU A 238 -23.79 13.41 -9.81
N LEU A 239 -23.71 14.04 -8.64
CA LEU A 239 -24.52 15.22 -8.33
C LEU A 239 -24.16 16.40 -9.23
N LEU A 240 -22.87 16.61 -9.52
CA LEU A 240 -22.40 17.67 -10.40
C LEU A 240 -22.90 17.50 -11.85
N GLN A 241 -22.93 16.25 -12.34
CA GLN A 241 -23.36 15.90 -13.70
C GLN A 241 -24.86 16.06 -13.90
N HIS A 242 -25.67 15.59 -12.94
CA HIS A 242 -27.12 15.50 -13.13
C HIS A 242 -27.95 16.57 -12.38
N ARG A 243 -27.37 17.29 -11.41
CA ARG A 243 -28.02 18.39 -10.68
C ARG A 243 -27.11 19.62 -10.61
N PRO A 244 -26.88 20.30 -11.74
CA PRO A 244 -25.93 21.40 -11.82
C PRO A 244 -26.25 22.62 -10.94
N GLY A 245 -27.50 22.76 -10.48
CA GLY A 245 -27.94 23.84 -9.59
C GLY A 245 -27.99 23.50 -8.09
N ALA A 246 -27.50 22.33 -7.66
CA ALA A 246 -27.45 21.96 -6.25
C ALA A 246 -26.29 22.65 -5.52
N ALA A 247 -26.47 22.97 -4.24
CA ALA A 247 -25.41 23.52 -3.40
C ALA A 247 -24.39 22.42 -2.99
N LEU A 248 -23.45 22.11 -3.89
CA LEU A 248 -22.46 21.04 -3.71
C LEU A 248 -21.16 21.48 -3.02
N LYS A 249 -21.06 22.77 -2.66
CA LYS A 249 -19.87 23.36 -2.05
C LYS A 249 -19.39 22.60 -0.80
N ALA A 250 -20.32 22.23 0.08
CA ALA A 250 -19.99 21.48 1.29
C ALA A 250 -19.40 20.08 0.98
N PHE A 251 -19.88 19.42 -0.07
CA PHE A 251 -19.35 18.13 -0.51
C PHE A 251 -17.94 18.28 -1.10
N ALA A 252 -17.75 19.27 -1.98
CA ALA A 252 -16.43 19.57 -2.55
C ALA A 252 -15.41 19.94 -1.47
N GLN A 253 -15.80 20.74 -0.47
CA GLN A 253 -14.95 21.09 0.66
C GLN A 253 -14.57 19.85 1.50
N ALA A 254 -15.52 18.96 1.77
CA ALA A 254 -15.24 17.73 2.50
C ALA A 254 -14.25 16.81 1.76
N VAL A 255 -14.36 16.71 0.43
CA VAL A 255 -13.41 15.97 -0.41
C VAL A 255 -12.02 16.60 -0.36
N VAL A 256 -11.91 17.92 -0.52
CA VAL A 256 -10.63 18.64 -0.45
C VAL A 256 -10.00 18.52 0.94
N GLU A 257 -10.78 18.67 2.00
CA GLU A 257 -10.30 18.53 3.37
C GLU A 257 -9.79 17.12 3.65
N ALA A 258 -10.46 16.09 3.14
CA ALA A 258 -9.99 14.70 3.25
C ALA A 258 -8.66 14.50 2.49
N ILE A 259 -8.52 15.08 1.29
CA ILE A 259 -7.29 15.05 0.51
C ILE A 259 -6.13 15.69 1.27
N ASP A 260 -6.38 16.85 1.89
CA ASP A 260 -5.37 17.61 2.63
C ASP A 260 -4.99 16.93 3.94
N ARG A 261 -5.98 16.45 4.70
CA ARG A 261 -5.78 15.74 5.97
C ARG A 261 -4.89 14.51 5.79
N HIS A 262 -5.05 13.81 4.68
CA HIS A 262 -4.31 12.59 4.37
C HIS A 262 -3.11 12.81 3.45
N GLN A 263 -2.83 14.04 3.00
CA GLN A 263 -1.70 14.38 2.13
C GLN A 263 -1.62 13.51 0.87
N LEU A 264 -2.79 13.21 0.27
CA LEU A 264 -2.90 12.27 -0.86
C LEU A 264 -2.03 12.66 -2.07
N GLY A 265 -1.75 13.95 -2.25
CA GLY A 265 -0.88 14.42 -3.34
C GLY A 265 0.53 13.82 -3.32
N THR A 266 1.02 13.37 -2.17
CA THR A 266 2.37 12.80 -2.03
C THR A 266 2.40 11.27 -2.26
N TRP A 267 1.31 10.56 -1.98
CA TRP A 267 1.32 9.09 -1.94
C TRP A 267 0.27 8.39 -2.83
N ASP A 268 -0.80 9.08 -3.24
CA ASP A 268 -1.77 8.61 -4.25
C ASP A 268 -2.22 9.83 -5.10
N PRO A 269 -1.35 10.32 -6.00
CA PRO A 269 -1.62 11.52 -6.80
C PRO A 269 -2.81 11.32 -7.75
N ALA A 270 -3.12 10.08 -8.14
CA ALA A 270 -4.26 9.77 -8.99
C ALA A 270 -5.59 10.00 -8.27
N MET A 271 -5.74 9.50 -7.04
CA MET A 271 -6.94 9.74 -6.22
C MET A 271 -7.08 11.23 -5.85
N ALA A 272 -5.96 11.89 -5.54
CA ALA A 272 -5.95 13.33 -5.29
C ALA A 272 -6.44 14.12 -6.52
N LEU A 273 -5.96 13.77 -7.71
CA LEU A 273 -6.36 14.39 -8.97
C LEU A 273 -7.87 14.23 -9.20
N ASP A 274 -8.38 13.00 -9.12
CA ASP A 274 -9.82 12.70 -9.29
C ASP A 274 -10.70 13.58 -8.36
N GLY A 275 -10.35 13.67 -7.08
CA GLY A 275 -11.13 14.46 -6.12
C GLY A 275 -10.99 15.97 -6.33
N LEU A 276 -9.80 16.46 -6.69
CA LEU A 276 -9.57 17.88 -7.00
C LEU A 276 -10.31 18.32 -8.27
N GLN A 277 -10.38 17.45 -9.29
CA GLN A 277 -11.14 17.74 -10.53
C GLN A 277 -12.63 17.92 -10.25
N VAL A 278 -13.22 17.03 -9.44
CA VAL A 278 -14.63 17.13 -9.06
C VAL A 278 -14.88 18.40 -8.23
N ALA A 279 -14.00 18.69 -7.27
CA ALA A 279 -14.09 19.91 -6.47
C ALA A 279 -13.94 21.19 -7.33
N TYR A 280 -13.01 21.21 -8.28
CA TYR A 280 -12.85 22.31 -9.24
C TYR A 280 -14.12 22.51 -10.07
N GLY A 281 -14.71 21.43 -10.60
CA GLY A 281 -15.95 21.51 -11.38
C GLY A 281 -17.14 22.06 -10.59
N VAL A 282 -17.19 21.88 -9.27
CA VAL A 282 -18.18 22.49 -8.38
C VAL A 282 -17.89 23.98 -8.18
N MET A 283 -16.65 24.34 -7.83
CA MET A 283 -16.27 25.71 -7.46
C MET A 283 -16.25 26.65 -8.67
N ALA A 284 -15.85 26.16 -9.85
CA ALA A 284 -15.79 26.95 -11.08
C ALA A 284 -17.16 27.43 -11.58
N ARG A 285 -18.26 26.85 -11.08
CA ARG A 285 -19.64 27.23 -11.46
C ARG A 285 -20.19 28.44 -10.72
N ASN A 286 -19.59 28.81 -9.58
CA ASN A 286 -20.00 29.97 -8.78
C ASN A 286 -18.96 31.07 -8.89
N GLU A 287 -19.35 32.27 -9.31
CA GLU A 287 -18.43 33.41 -9.40
C GLU A 287 -17.84 33.81 -8.04
N GLU A 288 -18.58 33.57 -6.94
CA GLU A 288 -18.13 33.82 -5.56
C GLU A 288 -17.01 32.87 -5.11
N ASP A 289 -16.83 31.72 -5.77
CA ASP A 289 -15.85 30.69 -5.42
C ASP A 289 -14.63 30.69 -6.36
N ARG A 290 -14.45 31.74 -7.18
CA ARG A 290 -13.37 31.84 -8.18
C ARG A 290 -11.98 31.69 -7.56
N ASP A 291 -11.70 32.34 -6.43
CA ASP A 291 -10.41 32.22 -5.74
C ASP A 291 -10.12 30.79 -5.27
N ALA A 292 -11.16 30.07 -4.83
CA ALA A 292 -11.05 28.67 -4.43
C ALA A 292 -10.84 27.76 -5.65
N ALA A 293 -11.52 28.04 -6.77
CA ALA A 293 -11.32 27.32 -8.02
C ALA A 293 -9.88 27.50 -8.56
N ASP A 294 -9.35 28.72 -8.52
CA ASP A 294 -7.97 29.03 -8.96
C ASP A 294 -6.93 28.31 -8.07
N ALA A 295 -7.16 28.26 -6.75
CA ALA A 295 -6.29 27.52 -5.84
C ALA A 295 -6.31 26.00 -6.12
N LEU A 296 -7.48 25.44 -6.44
CA LEU A 296 -7.59 24.02 -6.83
C LEU A 296 -6.92 23.76 -8.18
N LEU A 297 -7.08 24.66 -9.15
CA LEU A 297 -6.43 24.56 -10.45
C LEU A 297 -4.91 24.58 -10.34
N ALA A 298 -4.34 25.45 -9.50
CA ALA A 298 -2.90 25.48 -9.24
C ALA A 298 -2.38 24.14 -8.68
N ARG A 299 -3.17 23.50 -7.80
CA ARG A 299 -2.86 22.16 -7.27
C ARG A 299 -2.96 21.07 -8.34
N ILE A 300 -3.96 21.13 -9.21
CA ILE A 300 -4.11 20.21 -10.34
C ILE A 300 -2.92 20.37 -11.29
N VAL A 301 -2.49 21.59 -11.61
CA VAL A 301 -1.31 21.86 -12.45
C VAL A 301 -0.04 21.24 -11.85
N ALA A 302 0.13 21.32 -10.54
CA ALA A 302 1.28 20.74 -9.85
C ALA A 302 1.32 19.21 -9.89
N LEU A 303 0.16 18.55 -9.99
CA LEU A 303 0.05 17.08 -10.08
C LEU A 303 0.06 16.59 -11.53
N ASP A 304 -0.72 17.22 -12.41
CA ASP A 304 -0.84 16.91 -13.83
C ASP A 304 -1.28 18.15 -14.65
N ALA A 305 -0.30 18.82 -15.25
CA ALA A 305 -0.52 19.98 -16.10
C ALA A 305 -1.36 19.67 -17.35
N ALA A 306 -1.33 18.43 -17.87
CA ALA A 306 -2.13 18.07 -19.06
C ALA A 306 -3.62 17.99 -18.73
N THR A 307 -3.94 17.52 -17.53
CA THR A 307 -5.31 17.51 -17.02
C THR A 307 -5.82 18.92 -16.71
N ALA A 308 -4.97 19.80 -16.16
CA ALA A 308 -5.33 21.20 -15.94
C ALA A 308 -5.70 21.92 -17.25
N VAL A 309 -4.94 21.71 -18.33
CA VAL A 309 -5.23 22.34 -19.64
C VAL A 309 -6.62 21.95 -20.15
N LYS A 310 -7.00 20.66 -20.04
CA LYS A 310 -8.32 20.16 -20.47
C LYS A 310 -9.50 20.77 -19.70
N LEU A 311 -9.27 21.27 -18.48
CA LEU A 311 -10.31 21.86 -17.65
C LEU A 311 -10.54 23.36 -17.93
N VAL A 312 -9.57 24.00 -18.60
CA VAL A 312 -9.59 25.44 -18.93
C VAL A 312 -9.95 25.67 -20.40
N THR A 313 -9.69 24.69 -21.28
CA THR A 313 -10.08 24.69 -22.70
C THR A 313 -11.51 24.21 -22.91
#